data_AF-A0A2W0AYV3-F1
#
_entry.id   AF-A0A2W0AYV3-F1
#
_cell.length_a   1.000
_cell.length_b   1.000
_cell.length_c   1.000
_cell.angle_alpha   90.00
_cell.angle_beta   90.00
_cell.angle_gamma   90.00
#
_symmetry.space_group_name_H-M   'P 1'
#
loop_
_entity.id
_entity.type
_entity.pdbx_description
1 polymer ?
#
loop_
_entity_poly.entity_id
_entity_poly.type
_entity_poly.pdbx_seq_one_letter_code
_entity_poly.pdbx_strand_id
1 'polypeptide(L)' 'MFGVLALTSLLAAQDTPAYPNFPSETPTKFEPADSTWDYNRREVMIPMRDGIRLHTVILVPKGAT' A
#
# COMPACT_ATOMS: atom_id res chain seq x y z
N MET A 1 51.46 13.25 9.09
CA MET A 1 50.93 13.87 7.86
C MET A 1 49.94 12.89 7.23
N PHE A 2 48.74 12.78 7.78
CA PHE A 2 47.69 11.86 7.31
C PHE A 2 46.48 12.72 6.90
N GLY A 3 46.31 12.91 5.59
CA GLY A 3 45.23 13.69 4.99
C GLY A 3 44.04 12.79 4.69
N VAL A 4 42.89 13.14 5.28
CA VAL A 4 41.63 12.40 5.30
C VAL A 4 40.97 12.34 3.92
N LEU A 5 40.46 11.15 3.59
CA LEU A 5 39.64 10.80 2.43
C LEU A 5 38.26 11.48 2.53
N ALA A 6 37.98 12.49 1.70
CA ALA A 6 36.67 13.12 1.62
C ALA A 6 35.79 12.37 0.62
N LEU A 7 34.94 11.47 1.14
CA LEU A 7 33.86 10.82 0.40
C LEU A 7 32.76 11.88 0.15
N THR A 8 32.63 12.36 -1.07
CA THR A 8 31.58 13.29 -1.49
C THR A 8 30.22 12.60 -1.40
N SER A 9 29.45 12.93 -0.37
CA SER A 9 28.07 12.47 -0.19
C SER A 9 27.16 13.08 -1.25
N LEU A 10 26.55 12.24 -2.09
CA LEU A 10 25.37 12.56 -2.88
C LEU A 10 24.25 12.93 -1.89
N LEU A 11 23.94 14.21 -1.73
CA LEU A 11 22.72 14.63 -1.05
C LEU A 11 21.55 14.33 -1.99
N ALA A 12 20.76 13.31 -1.65
CA ALA A 12 19.40 13.18 -2.17
C ALA A 12 18.61 14.41 -1.69
N ALA A 13 17.98 15.14 -2.60
CA ALA A 13 17.03 16.18 -2.27
C ALA A 13 15.85 15.54 -1.51
N GLN A 14 15.80 15.74 -0.20
CA GLN A 14 14.63 15.41 0.60
C GLN A 14 13.67 16.60 0.49
N ASP A 15 12.55 16.43 -0.22
CA ASP A 15 11.46 17.40 -0.22
C ASP A 15 10.95 17.56 1.21
N THR A 16 11.29 18.67 1.85
CA THR A 16 10.69 19.06 3.12
C THR A 16 9.22 19.39 2.86
N PRO A 17 8.25 18.73 3.53
CA PRO A 17 6.84 19.03 3.33
C PRO A 17 6.61 20.50 3.64
N ALA A 18 6.15 21.26 2.63
CA ALA A 18 5.97 22.71 2.71
C ALA A 18 4.97 23.13 3.81
N TYR A 19 4.19 22.18 4.34
CA TYR A 19 3.17 22.42 5.35
C TYR A 19 3.11 21.27 6.37
N PRO A 20 3.76 21.40 7.54
CA PRO A 20 3.87 20.32 8.50
C PRO A 20 2.59 20.05 9.31
N ASN A 21 1.56 20.91 9.20
CA ASN A 21 0.44 20.92 10.14
C ASN A 21 -0.96 21.11 9.50
N PHE A 22 -1.13 20.74 8.23
CA PHE A 22 -2.47 20.67 7.64
C PHE A 22 -3.13 19.32 7.94
N PRO A 23 -4.47 19.31 8.10
CA PRO A 23 -5.20 18.04 8.13
C PRO A 23 -4.95 17.28 6.83
N SER A 24 -4.87 15.95 6.91
CA SER A 24 -4.73 15.12 5.72
C SER A 24 -5.95 15.30 4.81
N GLU A 25 -5.71 15.62 3.54
CA GLU A 25 -6.76 15.72 2.51
C GLU A 25 -7.26 14.32 2.09
N THR A 26 -6.55 13.26 2.47
CA THR A 26 -6.93 11.88 2.19
C THR A 26 -7.96 11.40 3.22
N PRO A 27 -9.08 10.78 2.77
CA PRO A 27 -10.07 10.24 3.70
C PRO A 27 -9.48 9.11 4.54
N THR A 28 -9.97 8.96 5.77
CA THR A 28 -9.59 7.86 6.68
C THR A 28 -9.86 6.48 6.08
N LYS A 29 -10.92 6.35 5.29
CA LYS A 29 -11.27 5.14 4.56
C LYS A 29 -11.56 5.50 3.11
N PHE A 30 -10.85 4.88 2.19
CA PHE A 30 -11.12 4.97 0.77
C PHE A 30 -11.68 3.62 0.29
N GLU A 31 -12.90 3.64 -0.23
CA GLU A 31 -13.53 2.47 -0.84
C GLU A 31 -13.65 2.71 -2.36
N PRO A 32 -13.13 1.81 -3.21
CA PRO A 32 -13.33 1.90 -4.65
C PRO A 32 -14.82 1.81 -5.02
N ALA A 33 -15.23 2.54 -6.04
CA ALA A 33 -16.55 2.37 -6.64
C ALA A 33 -16.59 1.04 -7.42
N ASP A 34 -17.27 0.03 -6.88
CA ASP A 34 -17.36 -1.35 -7.40
C ASP A 34 -18.71 -1.69 -8.06
N SER A 35 -19.63 -0.72 -8.09
CA SER A 35 -21.00 -0.91 -8.59
C SER A 35 -21.05 -1.38 -10.06
N THR A 36 -20.13 -0.90 -10.88
CA THR A 36 -20.04 -1.19 -12.32
C THR A 36 -19.28 -2.47 -12.64
N TRP A 37 -18.71 -3.18 -11.66
CA TRP A 37 -17.96 -4.41 -11.93
C TRP A 37 -18.90 -5.57 -12.22
N ASP A 38 -18.49 -6.50 -13.09
CA ASP A 38 -19.28 -7.71 -13.38
C ASP A 38 -19.04 -8.84 -12.35
N TYR A 39 -18.27 -8.56 -11.29
CA TYR A 39 -17.91 -9.51 -10.24
C TYR A 39 -17.91 -8.84 -8.87
N ASN A 40 -18.04 -9.66 -7.83
CA ASN A 40 -17.79 -9.28 -6.45
C ASN A 40 -16.38 -9.73 -6.07
N ARG A 41 -15.60 -8.80 -5.49
CA ARG A 41 -14.24 -9.07 -5.02
C ARG A 41 -14.25 -9.38 -3.54
N ARG A 42 -13.72 -10.53 -3.15
CA ARG A 42 -13.57 -10.93 -1.74
C ARG A 42 -12.11 -11.16 -1.42
N GLU A 43 -11.61 -10.50 -0.38
CA GLU A 43 -10.31 -10.78 0.21
C GLU A 43 -10.49 -11.66 1.44
N VAL A 44 -9.79 -12.80 1.49
CA VAL A 44 -9.81 -13.70 2.65
C VAL A 44 -8.39 -14.14 2.97
N MET A 45 -8.08 -14.20 4.26
CA MET A 45 -6.87 -14.83 4.78
C MET A 45 -7.14 -16.31 5.02
N ILE A 46 -6.80 -17.17 4.04
CA ILE A 46 -7.07 -18.61 4.13
C ILE A 46 -5.98 -19.28 4.99
N PRO A 47 -6.34 -19.98 6.08
CA PRO A 47 -5.38 -20.67 6.92
C PRO A 47 -4.91 -21.97 6.26
N MET A 48 -3.61 -22.18 6.27
CA MET A 48 -2.96 -23.43 5.86
C MET A 48 -3.01 -24.44 7.02
N ARG A 49 -2.70 -25.71 6.71
CA ARG A 49 -2.60 -26.77 7.73
C ARG A 49 -1.60 -26.43 8.84
N ASP A 50 -0.58 -25.66 8.50
CA ASP A 50 0.51 -25.26 9.38
C ASP A 50 0.22 -23.96 10.16
N GLY A 51 -1.01 -23.41 10.05
CA GLY A 51 -1.44 -22.20 10.74
C GLY A 51 -1.05 -20.86 10.08
N ILE A 52 -0.21 -20.89 9.05
CA ILE A 52 0.12 -19.72 8.21
C ILE A 52 -1.12 -19.29 7.41
N ARG A 53 -1.36 -17.99 7.25
CA ARG A 53 -2.48 -17.48 6.46
C ARG A 53 -1.98 -16.92 5.13
N LEU A 54 -2.64 -17.31 4.05
CA LEU A 54 -2.36 -16.78 2.72
C LEU A 54 -3.37 -15.71 2.36
N HIS A 55 -2.88 -14.58 1.86
CA HIS A 55 -3.73 -13.56 1.26
C HIS A 55 -4.29 -14.10 -0.06
N THR A 56 -5.61 -14.27 -0.10
CA THR A 56 -6.31 -14.77 -1.28
C THR A 56 -7.35 -13.76 -1.74
N VAL A 57 -7.35 -13.50 -3.04
CA VAL A 57 -8.35 -12.67 -3.72
C VAL A 57 -9.26 -13.58 -4.54
N ILE A 58 -10.54 -13.55 -4.25
CA ILE A 58 -11.57 -14.35 -4.92
C ILE A 58 -12.46 -13.40 -5.71
N LEU A 59 -12.59 -13.65 -7.02
CA LEU A 59 -13.50 -12.92 -7.89
C LEU A 59 -14.71 -13.82 -8.18
N VAL A 60 -15.89 -13.40 -7.73
CA VAL A 60 -17.14 -14.14 -7.95
C VAL A 60 -17.96 -13.38 -8.99
N PRO A 61 -18.21 -13.92 -10.19
CA PRO A 61 -19.07 -13.28 -11.17
C PRO A 61 -20.45 -12.96 -10.58
N LYS A 62 -21.03 -11.81 -10.93
CA LYS A 62 -22.40 -11.48 -10.55
C LYS A 62 -23.35 -12.45 -11.25
N GLY A 63 -24.20 -13.13 -10.48
CA GLY A 63 -25.16 -14.12 -11.01
C GLY A 63 -24.64 -15.56 -11.07
N ALA A 64 -23.42 -15.84 -10.61
CA ALA A 64 -22.97 -17.22 -10.37
C ALA A 64 -23.67 -17.76 -9.13
N THR A 65 -24.65 -18.65 -9.34
CA THR A 65 -25.34 -19.43 -8.28
C THR A 65 -24.68 -20.77 -8.07
#